data_AF-E6ZLL6-F1
#
_entry.id   AF-E6ZLL6-F1
#
_cell.length_a   1.000
_cell.length_b   1.000
_cell.length_c   1.000
_cell.angle_alpha   90.00
_cell.angle_beta   90.00
_cell.angle_gamma   90.00
#
_symmetry.space_group_name_H-M   'P 1'
#
loop_
_entity.id
_entity.type
_entity.pdbx_description
1 polymer ?
#
loop_
_entity_poly.entity_id
_entity_poly.type
_entity_poly.pdbx_seq_one_letter_code
_entity_poly.pdbx_strand_id
1 'polypeptide(L)'
;MVMFKPSFLLVSAVLALGTVMPAVHAGHVSLEINTDSEPVKRPKDASLACVAKSKYCRSPAHYTDVDFGPMMSLTTCHHDSRLKSYWNRFKPHGRFVNMFYVTLCPYDKVTSAKECNLGKVAHPHQLIANVEQMMQLEFYTSCNAEISCAFVDQVDDQCFPKK
;
A
#
# COMPACT_ATOMS: atom_id res chain seq x y z
N MET A 1 -54.62 -10.83 40.80
CA MET A 1 -53.76 -9.76 41.35
C MET A 1 -53.22 -8.98 40.17
N VAL A 2 -53.59 -7.70 40.07
CA VAL A 2 -53.13 -6.79 39.02
C VAL A 2 -51.91 -6.07 39.55
N MET A 3 -50.77 -6.16 38.88
CA MET A 3 -49.59 -5.36 39.21
C MET A 3 -49.18 -4.58 37.95
N PHE A 4 -49.68 -3.35 37.85
CA PHE A 4 -49.14 -2.34 36.96
C PHE A 4 -47.88 -1.75 37.61
N LYS A 5 -46.77 -1.74 36.88
CA LYS A 5 -45.65 -0.82 37.11
C LYS A 5 -45.37 -0.09 35.80
N PRO A 6 -45.51 1.25 35.75
CA PRO A 6 -45.20 2.04 34.56
C PRO A 6 -43.73 2.45 34.53
N SER A 7 -43.34 3.03 33.39
CA SER A 7 -42.10 3.79 33.12
C SER A 7 -40.91 2.90 32.72
N PHE A 8 -40.30 3.01 31.53
CA PHE A 8 -40.16 4.15 30.62
C PHE A 8 -40.32 3.71 29.15
N LEU A 9 -41.28 4.32 28.46
CA LEU A 9 -41.22 4.52 27.03
C LEU A 9 -40.20 5.64 26.74
N LEU A 10 -39.28 5.39 25.81
CA LEU A 10 -38.66 6.33 24.85
C LEU A 10 -37.79 5.44 23.93
N VAL A 11 -38.34 4.83 22.87
CA VAL A 11 -38.56 5.39 21.52
C VAL A 11 -37.28 5.92 20.88
N SER A 12 -36.72 5.12 19.97
CA SER A 12 -36.22 5.54 18.63
C SER A 12 -35.77 4.26 17.89
N ALA A 13 -36.64 3.57 17.17
CA ALA A 13 -37.05 3.87 15.79
C ALA A 13 -35.85 4.13 14.85
N VAL A 14 -35.26 3.06 14.31
CA VAL A 14 -34.63 3.10 12.97
C VAL A 14 -35.06 1.85 12.21
N LEU A 15 -36.21 2.02 11.54
CA LEU A 15 -36.57 1.51 10.22
C LEU A 15 -36.02 0.13 9.82
N ALA A 16 -36.88 -0.87 10.00
CA ALA A 16 -37.11 -1.85 8.94
C ALA A 16 -37.75 -1.16 7.71
N LEU A 17 -37.72 -1.85 6.56
CA LEU A 17 -38.17 -1.47 5.20
C LEU A 17 -37.02 -0.92 4.35
N GLY A 18 -36.60 -1.53 3.26
CA GLY A 18 -37.18 -2.63 2.52
C GLY A 18 -36.29 -2.93 1.32
N THR A 19 -36.34 -4.19 0.92
CA THR A 19 -35.82 -4.72 -0.33
C THR A 19 -36.16 -3.84 -1.55
N VAL A 20 -35.14 -3.33 -2.22
CA VAL A 20 -35.12 -3.05 -3.66
C VAL A 20 -33.74 -3.41 -4.23
N MET A 21 -33.52 -4.70 -4.47
CA MET A 21 -32.84 -5.14 -5.69
C MET A 21 -33.94 -5.24 -6.77
N PRO A 22 -33.70 -5.07 -8.09
CA PRO A 22 -32.42 -5.01 -8.80
C PRO A 22 -32.32 -3.89 -9.86
N ALA A 23 -31.10 -3.58 -10.33
CA ALA A 23 -30.83 -3.31 -11.75
C ALA A 23 -29.32 -3.34 -11.97
N VAL A 24 -28.89 -4.37 -12.69
CA VAL A 24 -27.56 -4.47 -13.29
C VAL A 24 -27.21 -3.19 -14.05
N HIS A 25 -26.21 -2.48 -13.56
CA HIS A 25 -25.23 -1.84 -14.43
C HIS A 25 -23.87 -2.33 -13.95
N ALA A 26 -23.16 -3.03 -14.83
CA ALA A 26 -21.76 -3.39 -14.66
C ALA A 26 -20.90 -2.12 -14.73
N GLY A 27 -21.08 -1.21 -13.77
CA GLY A 27 -20.11 -0.18 -13.44
C GLY A 27 -19.23 -0.77 -12.36
N HIS A 28 -17.94 -0.93 -12.64
CA HIS A 28 -16.94 -1.36 -11.68
C HIS A 28 -16.87 -0.32 -10.54
N VAL A 29 -17.76 -0.45 -9.53
CA VAL A 29 -17.70 0.35 -8.32
C VAL A 29 -16.53 -0.20 -7.50
N SER A 30 -15.33 0.29 -7.82
CA SER A 30 -14.19 0.20 -6.92
C SER A 30 -14.51 1.11 -5.74
N LEU A 31 -15.17 0.54 -4.72
CA LEU A 31 -15.36 1.22 -3.45
C LEU A 31 -13.98 1.28 -2.78
N GLU A 32 -13.17 2.28 -3.15
CA GLU A 32 -11.94 2.63 -2.44
C GLU A 32 -12.34 3.23 -1.10
N ILE A 33 -12.46 2.36 -0.09
CA ILE A 33 -12.55 2.77 1.31
C ILE A 33 -11.17 3.32 1.69
N ASN A 34 -10.97 4.61 1.41
CA ASN A 34 -9.77 5.34 1.76
C ASN A 34 -9.85 5.69 3.26
N THR A 35 -9.06 4.98 4.06
CA THR A 35 -8.95 5.17 5.53
C THR A 35 -7.48 5.26 5.91
N ASP A 36 -6.71 5.96 5.08
CA ASP A 36 -5.28 6.13 5.31
C ASP A 36 -5.01 7.20 6.37
N SER A 37 -4.12 6.85 7.29
CA SER A 37 -3.31 7.76 8.10
C SER A 37 -2.67 8.82 7.20
N GLU A 38 -2.41 10.02 7.74
CA GLU A 38 -1.81 11.14 6.97
C GLU A 38 -0.68 10.70 6.03
N PRO A 39 -0.65 11.19 4.78
CA PRO A 39 0.35 10.79 3.79
C PRO A 39 1.75 11.09 4.32
N VAL A 40 2.59 10.05 4.37
CA VAL A 40 4.00 10.20 4.74
C VAL A 40 4.66 11.07 3.67
N LYS A 41 5.26 12.18 4.10
CA LYS A 41 5.93 13.12 3.20
C LYS A 41 7.01 12.39 2.40
N ARG A 42 6.95 12.49 1.07
CA ARG A 42 7.96 11.94 0.15
C ARG A 42 9.39 12.32 0.57
N PRO A 43 10.30 11.34 0.74
CA PRO A 43 11.72 11.62 0.98
C PRO A 43 12.31 12.43 -0.19
N LYS A 44 13.18 13.41 0.14
CA LYS A 44 13.79 14.30 -0.87
C LYS A 44 14.52 13.52 -1.97
N ASP A 45 15.19 12.45 -1.57
CA ASP A 45 16.04 11.63 -2.44
C ASP A 45 15.34 10.36 -2.94
N ALA A 46 14.03 10.23 -2.75
CA ALA A 46 13.28 9.14 -3.35
C ALA A 46 13.31 9.28 -4.87
N SER A 47 13.72 8.21 -5.54
CA SER A 47 13.88 8.13 -7.00
C SER A 47 12.81 7.26 -7.66
N LEU A 48 12.32 6.25 -6.95
CA LEU A 48 11.27 5.35 -7.43
C LEU A 48 10.15 5.25 -6.37
N ALA A 49 9.00 4.77 -6.82
CA ALA A 49 7.92 4.29 -5.99
C ALA A 49 7.52 2.89 -6.45
N CYS A 50 7.38 1.96 -5.50
CA CYS A 50 7.09 0.56 -5.76
C CYS A 50 5.82 0.13 -5.05
N VAL A 51 5.02 -0.67 -5.76
CA VAL A 51 3.81 -1.32 -5.24
C VAL A 51 4.12 -2.80 -5.05
N ALA A 52 3.95 -3.29 -3.83
CA ALA A 52 4.11 -4.67 -3.46
C ALA A 52 2.75 -5.30 -3.14
N LYS A 53 2.32 -6.28 -3.96
CA LYS A 53 1.06 -7.01 -3.80
C LYS A 53 1.34 -8.43 -3.36
N SER A 54 0.89 -8.80 -2.16
CA SER A 54 1.10 -10.16 -1.63
C SER A 54 -0.15 -10.73 -0.98
N LYS A 55 -0.27 -12.06 -0.92
CA LYS A 55 -1.25 -12.75 -0.06
C LYS A 55 -0.74 -12.95 1.38
N TYR A 56 0.57 -12.86 1.59
CA TYR A 56 1.22 -13.24 2.84
C TYR A 56 1.88 -12.04 3.55
N CYS A 57 2.46 -11.12 2.79
CA CYS A 57 3.09 -9.89 3.33
C CYS A 57 2.04 -8.82 3.61
N ARG A 58 1.46 -8.84 4.81
CA ARG A 58 0.34 -7.95 5.16
C ARG A 58 0.78 -6.60 5.70
N SER A 59 1.98 -6.54 6.25
CA SER A 59 2.55 -5.38 6.91
C SER A 59 3.72 -4.81 6.09
N PRO A 60 3.90 -3.48 6.07
CA PRO A 60 5.11 -2.84 5.55
C PRO A 60 6.42 -3.38 6.16
N ALA A 61 6.37 -3.78 7.43
CA ALA A 61 7.53 -4.33 8.17
C ALA A 61 8.19 -5.53 7.48
N HIS A 62 7.41 -6.35 6.76
CA HIS A 62 7.97 -7.49 6.00
C HIS A 62 8.96 -7.06 4.92
N TYR A 63 8.91 -5.80 4.49
CA TYR A 63 9.81 -5.23 3.50
C TYR A 63 10.83 -4.32 4.17
N THR A 64 10.40 -3.42 5.07
CA THR A 64 11.29 -2.42 5.67
C THR A 64 12.30 -2.99 6.66
N ASP A 65 12.04 -4.16 7.24
CA ASP A 65 12.96 -4.81 8.18
C ASP A 65 14.06 -5.62 7.47
N VAL A 66 13.99 -5.74 6.14
CA VAL A 66 15.01 -6.42 5.35
C VAL A 66 16.16 -5.45 5.06
N ASP A 67 17.39 -5.93 5.27
CA ASP A 67 18.59 -5.19 4.91
C ASP A 67 18.89 -5.33 3.42
N PHE A 68 18.57 -4.28 2.65
CA PHE A 68 18.93 -4.16 1.22
C PHE A 68 20.34 -3.57 1.01
N GLY A 69 21.13 -3.44 2.08
CA GLY A 69 22.45 -2.84 2.06
C GLY A 69 22.42 -1.31 2.11
N PRO A 70 23.60 -0.66 2.13
CA PRO A 70 23.74 0.77 2.40
C PRO A 70 23.27 1.68 1.25
N MET A 71 22.94 1.10 0.09
CA MET A 71 22.60 1.82 -1.13
C MET A 71 21.10 1.96 -1.37
N MET A 72 20.26 1.23 -0.65
CA MET A 72 18.82 1.21 -0.86
C MET A 72 18.07 1.30 0.46
N SER A 73 17.07 2.17 0.52
CA SER A 73 16.14 2.24 1.64
C SER A 73 14.70 2.38 1.18
N LEU A 74 13.79 1.77 1.94
CA LEU A 74 12.35 1.80 1.69
C LEU A 74 11.67 2.70 2.72
N THR A 75 10.77 3.56 2.26
CA THR A 75 9.89 4.36 3.11
C THR A 75 8.45 4.10 2.71
N THR A 76 7.64 3.59 3.64
CA THR A 76 6.22 3.32 3.38
C THR A 76 5.46 4.61 3.08
N CYS A 77 4.74 4.63 1.96
CA CYS A 77 3.84 5.74 1.57
C CYS A 77 2.37 5.35 1.66
N HIS A 78 2.03 4.09 1.37
CA HIS A 78 0.68 3.56 1.51
C HIS A 78 0.72 2.11 2.01
N HIS A 79 -0.29 1.72 2.78
CA HIS A 79 -0.52 0.34 3.16
C HIS A 79 -2.01 0.10 3.38
N ASP A 80 -2.49 -1.09 3.05
CA ASP A 80 -3.90 -1.42 3.26
C ASP A 80 -4.29 -1.29 4.74
N SER A 81 -5.38 -0.58 5.00
CA SER A 81 -5.94 -0.46 6.35
C SER A 81 -6.30 -1.84 6.93
N ARG A 82 -6.32 -1.95 8.27
CA ARG A 82 -6.67 -3.21 8.95
C ARG A 82 -8.02 -3.77 8.51
N LEU A 83 -8.99 -2.91 8.18
CA LEU A 83 -10.30 -3.31 7.70
C LEU A 83 -10.22 -3.90 6.28
N LYS A 84 -9.52 -3.23 5.35
CA LYS A 84 -9.29 -3.72 3.99
C LYS A 84 -8.48 -5.02 4.00
N SER A 85 -7.50 -5.11 4.90
CA SER A 85 -6.72 -6.31 5.18
C SER A 85 -7.62 -7.47 5.66
N TYR A 86 -8.50 -7.23 6.63
CA TYR A 86 -9.46 -8.24 7.09
C TYR A 86 -10.40 -8.70 5.96
N TRP A 87 -10.93 -7.76 5.18
CA TRP A 87 -11.80 -8.07 4.04
C TRP A 87 -11.10 -8.88 2.94
N ASN A 88 -9.86 -8.51 2.60
CA ASN A 88 -9.04 -9.20 1.61
C ASN A 88 -8.74 -10.65 2.03
N ARG A 89 -8.72 -10.96 3.33
CA ARG A 89 -8.56 -12.34 3.82
C ARG A 89 -9.67 -13.28 3.36
N PHE A 90 -10.90 -12.77 3.17
CA PHE A 90 -12.05 -13.60 2.80
C PHE A 90 -12.32 -13.64 1.30
N LYS A 91 -11.59 -12.84 0.50
CA LYS A 91 -11.69 -12.91 -0.96
C LYS A 91 -10.71 -13.94 -1.54
N PRO A 92 -11.14 -14.81 -2.47
CA PRO A 92 -10.27 -15.83 -3.07
C PRO A 92 -9.03 -15.25 -3.80
N HIS A 93 -9.15 -14.00 -4.27
CA HIS A 93 -8.06 -13.25 -4.91
C HIS A 93 -7.64 -12.00 -4.11
N GLY A 94 -7.98 -11.92 -2.83
CA GLY A 94 -7.56 -10.80 -2.00
C GLY A 94 -6.04 -10.76 -1.88
N ARG A 95 -5.46 -9.61 -2.18
CA ARG A 95 -4.04 -9.31 -2.00
C ARG A 95 -3.91 -8.05 -1.17
N PHE A 96 -2.95 -8.05 -0.27
CA PHE A 96 -2.54 -6.89 0.50
C PHE A 96 -1.63 -6.04 -0.36
N VAL A 97 -1.91 -4.74 -0.39
CA VAL A 97 -1.12 -3.75 -1.13
C VAL A 97 -0.32 -2.93 -0.13
N ASN A 98 0.99 -2.93 -0.30
CA ASN A 98 1.90 -2.01 0.38
C ASN A 98 2.65 -1.21 -0.68
N MET A 99 2.87 0.07 -0.45
CA MET A 99 3.58 0.94 -1.37
C MET A 99 4.72 1.65 -0.66
N PHE A 100 5.83 1.81 -1.37
CA PHE A 100 7.07 2.32 -0.82
C PHE A 100 7.70 3.34 -1.77
N TYR A 101 8.17 4.45 -1.21
CA TYR A 101 9.23 5.22 -1.83
C TYR A 101 10.55 4.46 -1.69
N VAL A 102 11.32 4.42 -2.78
CA VAL A 102 12.65 3.84 -2.81
C VAL A 102 13.67 4.94 -2.99
N THR A 103 14.57 5.04 -2.02
CA THR A 103 15.74 5.91 -2.09
C THR A 103 16.94 5.06 -2.50
N LEU A 104 17.66 5.50 -3.52
CA LEU A 104 18.85 4.84 -4.03
C LEU A 104 20.03 5.80 -3.93
N CYS A 105 20.94 5.48 -3.02
CA CYS A 105 22.16 6.24 -2.78
C CYS A 105 23.37 5.37 -3.11
N PRO A 106 23.74 5.21 -4.40
CA PRO A 106 24.99 4.55 -4.75
C PRO A 106 26.16 5.23 -4.03
N TYR A 107 27.06 4.42 -3.49
CA TYR A 107 28.31 4.91 -2.94
C TYR A 107 29.32 5.07 -4.06
N ASP A 108 29.70 6.31 -4.37
CA ASP A 108 30.81 6.55 -5.28
C ASP A 108 32.14 6.42 -4.53
N LYS A 109 32.91 5.39 -4.87
CA LYS A 109 34.22 5.13 -4.28
C LYS A 109 35.26 6.20 -4.62
N VAL A 110 35.05 6.98 -5.70
CA VAL A 110 35.99 8.00 -6.17
C VAL A 110 35.82 9.30 -5.39
N THR A 111 34.58 9.74 -5.18
CA THR A 111 34.29 10.99 -4.45
C THR A 111 34.05 10.77 -2.95
N SER A 112 33.88 9.52 -2.52
CA SER A 112 33.43 9.17 -1.15
C SER A 112 32.11 9.85 -0.76
N ALA A 113 31.33 10.30 -1.74
CA ALA A 113 30.06 10.97 -1.56
C ALA A 113 28.90 10.00 -1.84
N LYS A 114 27.82 10.15 -1.08
CA LYS A 114 26.54 9.50 -1.39
C LYS A 114 25.77 10.42 -2.33
N GLU A 115 25.74 10.09 -3.61
CA GLU A 115 24.85 10.75 -4.57
C GLU A 115 23.52 10.01 -4.59
N CYS A 116 22.52 10.56 -3.92
CA CYS A 116 21.17 10.00 -3.93
C CYS A 116 20.29 10.53 -5.08
N ASN A 117 20.82 11.46 -5.89
CA ASN A 117 20.12 12.01 -7.04
C ASN A 117 20.47 11.21 -8.29
N LEU A 118 19.61 10.24 -8.63
CA LEU A 118 19.70 9.47 -9.87
C LEU A 118 19.30 10.27 -11.13
N GLY A 119 19.53 11.59 -11.14
CA GLY A 119 18.94 12.54 -12.10
C GLY A 119 19.21 12.28 -13.59
N LYS A 120 20.05 11.30 -13.95
CA LYS A 120 20.27 10.82 -15.32
C LYS A 120 20.65 9.34 -15.34
N VAL A 121 19.73 8.45 -14.95
CA VAL A 121 19.95 7.01 -15.16
C VAL A 121 19.98 6.73 -16.67
N ALA A 122 21.12 6.28 -17.20
CA ALA A 122 21.27 5.96 -18.61
C ALA A 122 20.32 4.84 -19.08
N HIS A 123 19.94 3.95 -18.16
CA HIS A 123 19.06 2.81 -18.41
C HIS A 123 17.94 2.71 -17.36
N PRO A 124 16.89 3.56 -17.46
CA PRO A 124 15.82 3.62 -16.47
C PRO A 124 15.09 2.29 -16.26
N HIS A 125 14.86 1.54 -17.34
CA HIS A 125 14.21 0.22 -17.27
C HIS A 125 15.03 -0.83 -16.53
N GLN A 126 16.37 -0.80 -16.68
CA GLN A 126 17.25 -1.74 -15.98
C GLN A 126 17.27 -1.44 -14.48
N LEU A 127 17.26 -0.15 -14.10
CA LEU A 127 17.18 0.25 -12.70
C LEU A 127 15.88 -0.26 -12.05
N ILE A 128 14.74 -0.04 -12.70
CA ILE A 128 13.44 -0.52 -12.23
C ILE A 128 13.48 -2.04 -12.04
N ALA A 129 13.91 -2.79 -13.06
CA ALA A 129 13.98 -4.25 -13.00
C ALA A 129 14.90 -4.75 -11.87
N ASN A 130 16.04 -4.09 -11.65
CA ASN A 130 16.95 -4.44 -10.56
C ASN A 130 16.31 -4.21 -9.19
N VAL A 131 15.60 -3.09 -9.00
CA VAL A 131 14.92 -2.79 -7.74
C VAL A 131 13.76 -3.75 -7.50
N GLU A 132 12.96 -4.03 -8.53
CA GLU A 132 11.89 -5.03 -8.46
C GLU A 132 12.45 -6.40 -8.06
N GLN A 133 13.58 -6.82 -8.66
CA GLN A 133 14.25 -8.07 -8.32
C GLN A 133 14.82 -8.07 -6.89
N MET A 134 15.41 -6.97 -6.43
CA MET A 134 15.90 -6.86 -5.04
C MET A 134 14.75 -6.95 -4.03
N MET A 135 13.59 -6.36 -4.35
CA MET A 135 12.38 -6.41 -3.52
C MET A 135 11.62 -7.75 -3.61
N GLN A 136 12.02 -8.66 -4.50
CA GLN A 136 11.53 -10.03 -4.49
C GLN A 136 12.18 -10.79 -3.33
N LEU A 137 11.56 -10.70 -2.16
CA LEU A 137 12.04 -11.27 -0.90
C LEU A 137 11.89 -12.79 -0.79
N GLU A 138 11.69 -13.50 -1.91
CA GLU A 138 11.43 -14.95 -1.93
C GLU A 138 12.54 -15.77 -1.25
N PHE A 139 13.78 -15.26 -1.26
CA PHE A 139 14.92 -15.91 -0.63
C PHE A 139 15.06 -15.64 0.88
N TYR A 140 14.42 -14.58 1.40
CA TYR A 140 14.60 -14.11 2.79
C TYR A 140 13.34 -14.26 3.65
N THR A 141 12.19 -14.38 3.02
CA THR A 141 10.89 -14.37 3.69
C THR A 141 9.92 -15.29 2.94
N SER A 142 8.93 -15.88 3.61
CA SER A 142 7.86 -16.67 2.95
C SER A 142 6.86 -15.80 2.16
N CYS A 143 7.36 -14.70 1.63
CA CYS A 143 6.65 -13.52 1.24
C CYS A 143 6.73 -13.40 -0.28
N ASN A 144 5.84 -14.13 -0.96
CA ASN A 144 5.70 -14.01 -2.40
C ASN A 144 4.90 -12.73 -2.71
N ALA A 145 5.59 -11.72 -3.23
CA ALA A 145 5.05 -10.42 -3.52
C ALA A 145 5.29 -10.08 -5.00
N GLU A 146 4.23 -9.67 -5.69
CA GLU A 146 4.33 -9.06 -7.00
C GLU A 146 4.73 -7.60 -6.82
N ILE A 147 5.94 -7.25 -7.25
CA ILE A 147 6.51 -5.91 -7.16
C ILE A 147 6.39 -5.23 -8.53
N SER A 148 5.94 -3.98 -8.54
CA SER A 148 5.99 -3.11 -9.71
C SER A 148 6.43 -1.71 -9.29
N CYS A 149 7.43 -1.16 -9.98
CA CYS A 149 8.00 0.14 -9.65
C CYS A 149 7.86 1.13 -10.81
N ALA A 150 7.72 2.40 -10.46
CA ALA A 150 7.69 3.54 -11.37
C ALA A 150 8.57 4.67 -10.85
N PHE A 151 8.89 5.62 -11.72
CA PHE A 151 9.54 6.84 -11.25
C PHE A 151 8.58 7.63 -10.37
N VAL A 152 9.16 8.26 -9.36
CA VAL A 152 8.41 8.94 -8.31
C VAL A 152 7.68 10.21 -8.81
N ASP A 153 8.03 10.73 -9.98
CA ASP A 153 7.31 11.80 -10.67
C ASP A 153 6.03 11.31 -11.38
N GLN A 154 5.95 10.01 -11.65
CA GLN A 154 4.79 9.33 -12.25
C GLN A 154 3.74 8.88 -11.23
N VAL A 155 3.98 9.10 -9.94
CA VAL A 155 3.06 8.70 -8.85
C VAL A 155 2.64 9.88 -7.98
N ASP A 156 1.46 9.80 -7.38
CA ASP A 156 0.97 10.77 -6.40
C ASP A 156 1.66 10.65 -5.03
N ASP A 157 1.20 11.44 -4.06
CA ASP A 157 1.74 11.48 -2.70
C ASP A 157 1.49 10.20 -1.89
N GLN A 158 0.65 9.29 -2.41
CA GLN A 158 0.39 7.97 -1.84
C GLN A 158 1.02 6.84 -2.67
N CYS A 159 1.89 7.18 -3.63
CA CYS A 159 2.53 6.25 -4.56
C CYS A 159 1.59 5.55 -5.55
N PHE A 160 0.37 6.06 -5.76
CA PHE A 160 -0.48 5.57 -6.85
C PHE A 160 -0.04 6.17 -8.18
N PRO A 161 -0.10 5.39 -9.29
CA PRO A 161 0.13 5.94 -10.62
C PRO A 161 -0.79 7.13 -10.90
N LYS A 162 -0.22 8.25 -11.37
CA LYS A 162 -1.00 9.39 -11.84
C LYS A 162 -1.81 8.99 -13.08
N LYS A 163 -3.08 9.42 -13.12
CA LYS A 163 -3.95 9.29 -14.30
C LYS A 163 -3.68 10.39 -15.31
#